data_AF-A0A8H3AMX2-F1
#
_entry.id   AF-A0A8H3AMX2-F1
#
_cell.length_a   1.000
_cell.length_b   1.000
_cell.length_c   1.000
_cell.angle_alpha   90.00
_cell.angle_beta   90.00
_cell.angle_gamma   90.00
#
_symmetry.space_group_name_H-M   'P 1'
#
loop_
_entity.id
_entity.type
_entity.pdbx_description
1 polymer ?
#
loop_
_entity_poly.entity_id
_entity_poly.type
_entity_poly.pdbx_seq_one_letter_code
_entity_poly.pdbx_strand_id
1 'polypeptide(L)'
;MPTTYLIHFAVTHAEFRIPELLSVAKCYGFILTLPPDSDIDNTRPFLTVKIDKDEDAKLLAQRCILVKAIYELWAQGTSYERLHAMNKENRAIWDTEKYQSARFRFNIMAYSHTISKERQRDVINSFAYMGYRGKIDMNNPEFIMTCIEEYPDPHGWPRHKRQVDGEFRQVVFGRLVIEGTARKLIAAFDVKKRSYYGNTSMEAEVSLLMANQTLAAPGKLIYDPFVGTGSMLYTSAHFGALVFGSDIDGRQMRGKDTTPGIQKAAAQYGVLPRILDLCTFDVTQGPLRRGGLFDAIVTDPPYGVRAGAKRLGRKGGQEMRTEPLVLQDGTLSYTHKTYVPPTKPYELSALASDLVELARYLLVPGGRLVFFLPTVTDDYTPVDIPQCEGMQPVANSLQNFGKWGRRLITMEKVTNEDHPAPTFGLEERANEHTPAHKNFRDKYFKGFRKEGEVDINVDEVDIAK
;
A
#
# COMPACT_ATOMS: atom_id res chain seq x y z
N MET A 1 -15.89 27.50 0.14
CA MET A 1 -15.01 27.18 -1.01
C MET A 1 -13.97 26.20 -0.49
N PRO A 2 -13.58 25.19 -1.28
CA PRO A 2 -12.57 24.22 -0.85
C PRO A 2 -11.22 24.91 -0.59
N THR A 3 -10.57 24.53 0.50
CA THR A 3 -9.29 25.06 0.95
C THR A 3 -8.16 24.26 0.31
N THR A 4 -7.08 24.94 -0.04
CA THR A 4 -5.88 24.31 -0.60
C THR A 4 -4.95 23.85 0.52
N TYR A 5 -4.55 22.57 0.49
CA TYR A 5 -3.64 21.98 1.46
C TYR A 5 -2.39 21.44 0.78
N LEU A 6 -1.22 21.60 1.43
CA LEU A 6 0.01 20.90 1.09
C LEU A 6 0.14 19.66 1.98
N ILE A 7 0.17 18.48 1.36
CA ILE A 7 0.46 17.21 2.03
C ILE A 7 1.95 16.93 1.93
N HIS A 8 2.61 16.74 3.07
CA HIS A 8 4.01 16.30 3.16
C HIS A 8 4.04 14.80 3.47
N PHE A 9 4.63 14.01 2.58
CA PHE A 9 4.73 12.55 2.70
C PHE A 9 6.10 12.06 3.16
N ALA A 10 6.13 10.81 3.59
CA ALA A 10 7.36 10.02 3.64
C ALA A 10 7.92 9.77 2.24
N VAL A 11 9.25 9.65 2.16
CA VAL A 11 9.98 9.47 0.89
C VAL A 11 9.79 8.07 0.31
N THR A 12 9.42 7.09 1.13
CA THR A 12 9.14 5.70 0.71
C THR A 12 7.83 5.58 -0.07
N HIS A 13 7.73 4.53 -0.89
CA HIS A 13 6.50 4.10 -1.56
C HIS A 13 5.74 5.21 -2.32
N ALA A 14 6.45 6.01 -3.12
CA ALA A 14 5.87 7.17 -3.81
C ALA A 14 4.56 6.87 -4.57
N GLU A 15 4.53 5.77 -5.33
CA GLU A 15 3.35 5.36 -6.11
C GLU A 15 2.13 4.94 -5.26
N PHE A 16 2.28 4.79 -3.94
CA PHE A 16 1.19 4.42 -3.02
C PHE A 16 0.51 5.64 -2.40
N ARG A 17 1.12 6.83 -2.47
CA ARG A 17 0.63 8.05 -1.80
C ARG A 17 -0.76 8.45 -2.25
N ILE A 18 -0.97 8.60 -3.55
CA ILE A 18 -2.26 9.03 -4.12
C ILE A 18 -3.33 7.94 -3.93
N PRO A 19 -3.09 6.66 -4.26
CA PRO A 19 -4.06 5.59 -3.99
C PRO A 19 -4.48 5.49 -2.52
N GLU A 20 -3.54 5.68 -1.59
CA GLU A 20 -3.84 5.73 -0.16
C GLU A 20 -4.78 6.90 0.18
N LEU A 21 -4.44 8.13 -0.25
CA LEU A 21 -5.26 9.31 0.01
C LEU A 21 -6.69 9.16 -0.52
N LEU A 22 -6.83 8.74 -1.78
CA LEU A 22 -8.14 8.57 -2.41
C LEU A 22 -8.97 7.49 -1.72
N SER A 23 -8.32 6.41 -1.26
CA SER A 23 -9.02 5.34 -0.54
C SER A 23 -9.48 5.79 0.84
N VAL A 24 -8.66 6.55 1.57
CA VAL A 24 -9.06 7.10 2.87
C VAL A 24 -10.17 8.15 2.71
N ALA A 25 -10.09 9.03 1.71
CA ALA A 25 -11.15 10.00 1.41
C ALA A 25 -12.48 9.29 1.09
N LYS A 26 -12.45 8.24 0.25
CA LYS A 26 -13.63 7.41 -0.05
C LYS A 26 -14.17 6.71 1.20
N CYS A 27 -13.30 6.18 2.05
CA CYS A 27 -13.69 5.49 3.28
C CYS A 27 -14.46 6.41 4.26
N TYR A 28 -14.09 7.69 4.33
CA TYR A 28 -14.74 8.69 5.19
C TYR A 28 -15.82 9.52 4.48
N GLY A 29 -15.98 9.36 3.16
CA GLY A 29 -17.05 9.98 2.39
C GLY A 29 -16.87 11.48 2.13
N PHE A 30 -15.63 11.97 2.01
CA PHE A 30 -15.36 13.37 1.63
C PHE A 30 -14.64 13.46 0.29
N ILE A 31 -14.74 14.63 -0.35
CA ILE A 31 -14.13 14.91 -1.65
C ILE A 31 -12.71 15.41 -1.44
N LEU A 32 -11.74 14.72 -2.06
CA LEU A 32 -10.36 15.16 -2.20
C LEU A 32 -10.10 15.45 -3.67
N THR A 33 -9.82 16.71 -3.99
CA THR A 33 -9.50 17.11 -5.38
C THR A 33 -8.00 17.14 -5.57
N LEU A 34 -7.52 16.31 -6.49
CA LEU A 34 -6.12 16.29 -6.93
C LEU A 34 -5.83 17.45 -7.90
N PRO A 35 -4.57 17.88 -8.01
CA PRO A 35 -4.17 18.77 -9.09
C PRO A 35 -4.19 18.01 -10.43
N PRO A 36 -4.11 18.69 -11.58
CA PRO A 36 -3.95 18.03 -12.88
C PRO A 36 -2.75 17.07 -12.88
N ASP A 37 -2.84 15.96 -13.61
CA ASP A 37 -1.78 14.94 -13.65
C ASP A 37 -0.42 15.51 -14.09
N SER A 38 -0.41 16.56 -14.93
CA SER A 38 0.81 17.28 -15.34
C SER A 38 1.57 17.92 -14.19
N ASP A 39 0.88 18.21 -13.09
CA ASP A 39 1.41 18.95 -11.94
C ASP A 39 1.82 17.99 -10.80
N ILE A 40 1.53 16.69 -10.96
CA ILE A 40 1.87 15.65 -10.00
C ILE A 40 3.28 15.12 -10.27
N ASP A 41 4.21 15.49 -9.41
CA ASP A 41 5.56 14.93 -9.41
C ASP A 41 5.75 13.97 -8.23
N ASN A 42 5.64 12.67 -8.51
CA ASN A 42 5.78 11.61 -7.52
C ASN A 42 7.21 11.47 -6.95
N THR A 43 8.22 12.07 -7.59
CA THR A 43 9.59 12.06 -7.04
C THR A 43 9.72 12.96 -5.82
N ARG A 44 8.79 13.90 -5.64
CA ARG A 44 8.78 14.88 -4.55
C ARG A 44 7.86 14.41 -3.42
N PRO A 45 8.18 14.71 -2.15
CA PRO A 45 7.37 14.29 -1.01
C PRO A 45 6.22 15.28 -0.73
N PHE A 46 5.81 16.10 -1.71
CA PHE A 46 4.81 17.14 -1.53
C PHE A 46 3.72 17.03 -2.60
N LEU A 47 2.47 17.16 -2.19
CA LEU A 47 1.32 17.23 -3.10
C LEU A 47 0.35 18.29 -2.60
N THR A 48 -0.08 19.17 -3.50
CA THR A 48 -1.12 20.15 -3.20
C THR A 48 -2.48 19.57 -3.57
N VAL A 49 -3.44 19.57 -2.64
CA VAL A 49 -4.80 19.06 -2.85
C VAL A 49 -5.82 20.09 -2.40
N LYS A 50 -7.08 19.94 -2.83
CA LYS A 50 -8.19 20.73 -2.27
C LYS A 50 -9.15 19.85 -1.47
N ILE A 51 -9.51 20.32 -0.28
CA ILE A 51 -10.40 19.65 0.67
C ILE A 51 -11.32 20.72 1.27
N ASP A 52 -12.57 20.36 1.58
CA ASP A 52 -13.55 21.34 2.06
C ASP A 52 -13.33 21.82 3.50
N LYS A 53 -12.80 20.95 4.38
CA LYS A 53 -12.71 21.22 5.82
C LYS A 53 -11.41 20.69 6.44
N ASP A 54 -10.94 21.37 7.48
CA ASP A 54 -9.77 20.96 8.28
C ASP A 54 -9.99 19.56 8.91
N GLU A 55 -11.22 19.21 9.25
CA GLU A 55 -11.59 17.92 9.85
C GLU A 55 -11.27 16.75 8.93
N ASP A 56 -11.51 16.89 7.63
CA ASP A 56 -11.21 15.85 6.64
C ASP A 56 -9.70 15.71 6.42
N ALA A 57 -8.97 16.83 6.42
CA ALA A 57 -7.50 16.81 6.43
C ALA A 57 -6.95 16.10 7.70
N LYS A 58 -7.57 16.32 8.86
CA LYS A 58 -7.20 15.61 10.10
C LYS A 58 -7.43 14.11 9.98
N LEU A 59 -8.53 13.67 9.38
CA LEU A 59 -8.81 12.26 9.13
C LEU A 59 -7.74 11.61 8.22
N LEU A 60 -7.28 12.31 7.17
CA LEU A 60 -6.17 11.85 6.33
C LEU A 60 -4.91 11.63 7.16
N ALA A 61 -4.46 12.62 7.92
CA ALA A 61 -3.24 12.52 8.71
C ALA A 61 -3.32 11.44 9.81
N GLN A 62 -4.53 11.17 10.32
CA GLN A 62 -4.74 10.15 11.34
C GLN A 62 -4.68 8.72 10.78
N ARG A 63 -5.00 8.55 9.49
CA ARG A 63 -5.17 7.22 8.88
C ARG A 63 -4.14 6.86 7.81
N CYS A 64 -3.70 7.83 7.01
CA CYS A 64 -2.72 7.59 5.95
C CYS A 64 -1.33 7.34 6.53
N ILE A 65 -0.73 6.22 6.16
CA ILE A 65 0.58 5.76 6.62
C ILE A 65 1.71 6.62 6.03
N LEU A 66 1.56 7.12 4.80
CA LEU A 66 2.61 7.90 4.15
C LEU A 66 2.55 9.38 4.48
N VAL A 67 1.49 9.89 5.09
CA VAL A 67 1.37 11.30 5.47
C VAL A 67 2.23 11.59 6.71
N LYS A 68 3.13 12.57 6.61
CA LYS A 68 3.93 13.09 7.73
C LYS A 68 3.30 14.34 8.35
N ALA A 69 2.74 15.23 7.54
CA ALA A 69 2.03 16.42 8.00
C ALA A 69 1.15 16.99 6.88
N ILE A 70 0.14 17.76 7.27
CA ILE A 70 -0.71 18.50 6.34
C ILE A 70 -0.75 19.97 6.76
N TYR A 71 -0.55 20.85 5.78
CA TYR A 71 -0.52 22.29 5.97
C TYR A 71 -1.63 22.93 5.13
N GLU A 72 -2.37 23.87 5.70
CA GLU A 72 -3.19 24.80 4.90
C GLU A 72 -2.24 25.73 4.15
N LEU A 73 -2.38 25.79 2.83
CA LEU A 73 -1.51 26.55 1.96
C LEU A 73 -1.94 28.02 1.90
N TRP A 74 -1.07 28.93 2.33
CA TRP A 74 -1.33 30.38 2.23
C TRP A 74 -0.58 31.02 1.07
N ALA A 75 0.65 30.59 0.80
CA ALA A 75 1.43 31.07 -0.33
C ALA A 75 2.47 30.05 -0.77
N GLN A 76 2.88 30.15 -2.04
CA GLN A 76 4.00 29.41 -2.59
C GLN A 76 4.77 30.29 -3.58
N GLY A 77 6.06 30.03 -3.78
CA GLY A 77 6.87 30.77 -4.74
C GLY A 77 8.19 30.08 -5.06
N THR A 78 8.81 30.47 -6.16
CA THR A 78 10.18 30.05 -6.51
C THR A 78 11.24 30.97 -5.90
N SER A 79 10.84 32.01 -5.18
CA SER A 79 11.70 32.91 -4.40
C SER A 79 10.90 33.51 -3.24
N TYR A 80 11.58 34.07 -2.25
CA TYR A 80 10.92 34.74 -1.12
C TYR A 80 10.13 35.97 -1.57
N GLU A 81 10.60 36.72 -2.56
CA GLU A 81 9.89 37.88 -3.10
C GLU A 81 8.53 37.46 -3.67
N ARG A 82 8.49 36.40 -4.47
CA ARG A 82 7.24 35.84 -5.03
C ARG A 82 6.33 35.29 -3.94
N LEU A 83 6.91 34.56 -2.98
CA LEU A 83 6.16 34.03 -1.84
C LEU A 83 5.51 35.15 -1.04
N HIS A 84 6.25 36.21 -0.71
CA HIS A 84 5.74 37.33 0.07
C HIS A 84 4.70 38.15 -0.70
N ALA A 85 4.87 38.33 -2.01
CA ALA A 85 3.87 38.96 -2.86
C ALA A 85 2.54 38.19 -2.82
N MET A 86 2.58 36.88 -3.09
CA MET A 86 1.40 36.02 -3.03
C MET A 86 0.77 35.97 -1.63
N ASN A 87 1.59 35.91 -0.57
CA ASN A 87 1.08 35.91 0.81
C ASN A 87 0.36 37.23 1.15
N LYS A 88 0.85 38.37 0.66
CA LYS A 88 0.19 39.67 0.85
C LYS A 88 -1.13 39.76 0.08
N GLU A 89 -1.21 39.18 -1.11
CA GLU A 89 -2.48 39.07 -1.86
C GLU A 89 -3.49 38.19 -1.13
N ASN A 90 -3.02 37.11 -0.51
CA ASN A 90 -3.83 36.17 0.27
C ASN A 90 -4.12 36.63 1.71
N ARG A 91 -4.03 37.93 1.99
CA ARG A 91 -4.23 38.51 3.34
C ARG A 91 -5.54 38.07 3.99
N ALA A 92 -6.63 37.95 3.23
CA ALA A 92 -7.92 37.52 3.74
C ALA A 92 -7.93 36.09 4.35
N ILE A 93 -6.95 35.25 4.03
CA ILE A 93 -6.87 33.87 4.54
C ILE A 93 -6.27 33.84 5.95
N TRP A 94 -5.23 34.63 6.20
CA TRP A 94 -4.44 34.55 7.42
C TRP A 94 -4.62 35.77 8.36
N ASP A 95 -5.06 36.93 7.86
CA ASP A 95 -5.34 38.12 8.67
C ASP A 95 -6.77 38.07 9.21
N THR A 96 -7.02 37.14 10.13
CA THR A 96 -8.32 36.97 10.79
C THR A 96 -8.21 37.17 12.30
N GLU A 97 -9.32 37.55 12.94
CA GLU A 97 -9.37 37.74 14.41
C GLU A 97 -8.91 36.48 15.16
N LYS A 98 -9.19 35.29 14.60
CA LYS A 98 -8.75 33.99 15.11
C LYS A 98 -7.23 33.91 15.31
N TYR A 99 -6.44 34.48 14.41
CA TYR A 99 -4.99 34.34 14.43
C TYR A 99 -4.26 35.55 15.03
N GLN A 100 -4.85 36.75 14.95
CA GLN A 100 -4.19 38.00 15.33
C GLN A 100 -3.66 38.03 16.77
N SER A 101 -4.40 37.46 17.72
CA SER A 101 -4.06 37.45 19.15
C SER A 101 -3.77 36.06 19.72
N ALA A 102 -3.84 35.01 18.89
CA ALA A 102 -3.60 33.63 19.33
C ALA A 102 -2.11 33.40 19.62
N ARG A 103 -1.81 32.56 20.62
CA ARG A 103 -0.43 32.13 20.89
C ARG A 103 0.08 31.35 19.69
N PHE A 104 1.27 31.68 19.19
CA PHE A 104 1.75 31.07 17.96
C PHE A 104 3.21 30.67 18.03
N ARG A 105 3.60 29.81 17.09
CA ARG A 105 5.00 29.49 16.80
C ARG A 105 5.23 29.55 15.30
N PHE A 106 6.43 29.97 14.92
CA PHE A 106 6.89 29.96 13.53
C PHE A 106 7.95 28.86 13.37
N ASN A 107 7.72 27.94 12.43
CA ASN A 107 8.67 26.90 12.05
C ASN A 107 9.26 27.19 10.67
N ILE A 108 10.57 27.01 10.57
CA ILE A 108 11.28 26.99 9.29
C ILE A 108 11.78 25.57 9.08
N MET A 109 11.44 25.00 7.93
CA MET A 109 11.80 23.65 7.54
C MET A 109 12.50 23.69 6.18
N ALA A 110 13.51 22.83 6.00
CA ALA A 110 14.10 22.55 4.70
C ALA A 110 13.92 21.08 4.35
N TYR A 111 13.60 20.81 3.09
CA TYR A 111 13.77 19.50 2.48
C TYR A 111 15.07 19.47 1.68
N SER A 112 15.86 18.40 1.85
CA SER A 112 17.18 18.21 1.22
C SER A 112 18.23 19.28 1.53
N HIS A 113 18.07 20.04 2.63
CA HIS A 113 19.02 21.06 3.08
C HIS A 113 18.96 21.26 4.61
N THR A 114 19.94 21.94 5.19
CA THR A 114 19.97 22.29 6.63
C THR A 114 20.13 23.80 6.77
N ILE A 115 19.16 24.45 7.42
CA ILE A 115 19.13 25.91 7.57
C ILE A 115 19.71 26.31 8.93
N SER A 116 20.65 27.25 8.95
CA SER A 116 21.25 27.81 10.17
C SER A 116 20.23 28.56 11.03
N LYS A 117 20.49 28.72 12.34
CA LYS A 117 19.56 29.44 13.24
C LYS A 117 19.45 30.91 12.88
N GLU A 118 20.56 31.50 12.45
CA GLU A 118 20.66 32.87 11.97
C GLU A 118 19.73 33.06 10.76
N ARG A 119 19.83 32.16 9.76
CA ARG A 119 18.97 32.21 8.57
C ARG A 119 17.50 31.98 8.90
N GLN A 120 17.18 31.05 9.81
CA GLN A 120 15.81 30.86 10.27
C GLN A 120 15.24 32.15 10.86
N ARG A 121 16.03 32.89 11.65
CA ARG A 121 15.62 34.19 12.20
C ARG A 121 15.41 35.23 11.11
N ASP A 122 16.29 35.30 10.11
CA ASP A 122 16.15 36.22 8.99
C ASP A 122 14.88 35.96 8.18
N VAL A 123 14.59 34.69 7.90
CA VAL A 123 13.34 34.28 7.24
C VAL A 123 12.14 34.66 8.09
N ILE A 124 12.13 34.36 9.40
CA ILE A 124 11.00 34.75 10.27
C ILE A 124 10.79 36.27 10.25
N ASN A 125 11.87 37.05 10.33
CA ASN A 125 11.80 38.51 10.29
C ASN A 125 11.28 39.05 8.95
N SER A 126 11.48 38.35 7.83
CA SER A 126 10.95 38.77 6.53
C SER A 126 9.41 38.73 6.47
N PHE A 127 8.76 37.97 7.36
CA PHE A 127 7.30 37.95 7.53
C PHE A 127 6.76 39.01 8.50
N ALA A 128 7.57 39.97 8.96
CA ALA A 128 7.14 41.00 9.93
C ALA A 128 5.89 41.79 9.50
N TYR A 129 5.62 41.90 8.19
CA TYR A 129 4.43 42.56 7.65
C TYR A 129 3.10 41.87 8.03
N MET A 130 3.12 40.63 8.52
CA MET A 130 1.91 39.93 8.98
C MET A 130 1.40 40.47 10.33
N GLY A 131 2.25 41.11 11.12
CA GLY A 131 1.84 41.92 12.27
C GLY A 131 1.11 41.20 13.42
N TYR A 132 1.28 39.88 13.57
CA TYR A 132 0.66 39.12 14.66
C TYR A 132 1.05 39.66 16.04
N ARG A 133 0.04 39.87 16.90
CA ARG A 133 0.19 40.44 18.25
C ARG A 133 0.16 39.39 19.36
N GLY A 134 -0.22 38.16 19.02
CA GLY A 134 -0.22 37.03 19.94
C GLY A 134 1.17 36.71 20.52
N LYS A 135 1.19 36.04 21.67
CA LYS A 135 2.44 35.65 22.31
C LYS A 135 3.12 34.50 21.54
N ILE A 136 4.43 34.61 21.31
CA ILE A 136 5.21 33.48 20.79
C ILE A 136 5.32 32.41 21.89
N ASP A 137 4.77 31.22 21.66
CA ASP A 137 4.77 30.09 22.59
C ASP A 137 5.37 28.86 21.90
N MET A 138 6.57 28.47 22.32
CA MET A 138 7.29 27.35 21.70
C MET A 138 6.77 25.97 22.10
N ASN A 139 6.01 25.91 23.20
CA ASN A 139 5.61 24.66 23.85
C ASN A 139 4.11 24.38 23.70
N ASN A 140 3.27 25.41 23.79
CA ASN A 140 1.82 25.29 23.69
C ASN A 140 1.18 26.34 22.76
N PRO A 141 1.58 26.38 21.47
CA PRO A 141 0.98 27.28 20.50
C PRO A 141 -0.47 26.88 20.17
N GLU A 142 -1.34 27.86 19.92
CA GLU A 142 -2.70 27.67 19.41
C GLU A 142 -2.72 27.46 17.88
N PHE A 143 -1.75 28.03 17.16
CA PHE A 143 -1.50 27.67 15.78
C PHE A 143 -0.01 27.79 15.43
N ILE A 144 0.41 27.01 14.43
CA ILE A 144 1.80 26.93 14.00
C ILE A 144 1.88 27.36 12.55
N MET A 145 2.62 28.42 12.28
CA MET A 145 3.00 28.82 10.93
C MET A 145 4.25 28.05 10.52
N THR A 146 4.30 27.60 9.28
CA THR A 146 5.45 26.88 8.76
C THR A 146 5.85 27.43 7.39
N CYS A 147 7.12 27.78 7.25
CA CYS A 147 7.77 28.01 5.96
C CYS A 147 8.61 26.78 5.62
N ILE A 148 8.40 26.21 4.43
CA ILE A 148 9.08 25.00 3.94
C ILE A 148 9.85 25.37 2.68
N GLU A 149 11.19 25.31 2.76
CA GLU A 149 12.08 25.43 1.61
C GLU A 149 12.34 24.04 1.03
N GLU A 150 11.98 23.82 -0.23
CA GLU A 150 12.27 22.58 -0.94
C GLU A 150 13.49 22.77 -1.83
N TYR A 151 14.63 22.19 -1.44
CA TYR A 151 15.84 22.21 -2.26
C TYR A 151 15.86 21.05 -3.26
N PRO A 152 16.49 21.22 -4.43
CA PRO A 152 16.79 20.11 -5.33
C PRO A 152 17.57 19.01 -4.61
N ASP A 153 17.25 17.75 -4.89
CA ASP A 153 17.98 16.61 -4.33
C ASP A 153 19.42 16.60 -4.86
N PRO A 154 20.45 16.71 -3.99
CA PRO A 154 21.84 16.70 -4.41
C PRO A 154 22.26 15.28 -4.81
N HIS A 155 21.92 14.87 -6.03
CA HIS A 155 22.24 13.54 -6.58
C HIS A 155 23.73 13.17 -6.35
N GLY A 156 24.03 12.41 -5.29
CA GLY A 156 25.37 11.91 -4.99
C GLY A 156 26.45 12.96 -4.68
N TRP A 157 26.11 14.25 -4.54
CA TRP A 157 27.10 15.27 -4.21
C TRP A 157 27.33 15.34 -2.70
N PRO A 158 28.59 15.46 -2.21
CA PRO A 158 28.88 15.66 -0.80
C PRO A 158 28.09 16.86 -0.27
N ARG A 159 27.28 16.63 0.78
CA ARG A 159 26.33 17.57 1.42
C ARG A 159 26.92 18.91 1.89
N HIS A 160 28.21 19.17 1.70
CA HIS A 160 28.93 20.21 2.42
C HIS A 160 29.44 21.40 1.60
N LYS A 161 29.22 21.52 0.28
CA LYS A 161 29.92 22.59 -0.48
C LYS A 161 29.17 23.40 -1.53
N ARG A 162 27.91 23.13 -1.90
CA ARG A 162 27.27 23.87 -3.03
C ARG A 162 25.77 24.18 -2.96
N GLN A 163 25.06 23.89 -1.87
CA GLN A 163 23.68 24.39 -1.74
C GLN A 163 23.75 25.76 -1.06
N VAL A 164 23.43 26.83 -1.80
CA VAL A 164 23.37 28.20 -1.29
C VAL A 164 21.96 28.46 -0.75
N ASP A 165 21.86 29.04 0.45
CA ASP A 165 20.59 29.47 1.02
C ASP A 165 19.80 30.32 -0.01
N GLY A 166 18.53 29.98 -0.22
CA GLY A 166 17.67 30.69 -1.18
C GLY A 166 17.66 30.10 -2.59
N GLU A 167 18.53 29.14 -2.93
CA GLU A 167 18.49 28.37 -4.19
C GLU A 167 17.55 27.15 -4.09
N PHE A 168 16.39 27.34 -3.43
CA PHE A 168 15.37 26.29 -3.37
C PHE A 168 14.58 26.21 -4.69
N ARG A 169 14.08 25.02 -5.00
CA ARG A 169 13.14 24.80 -6.12
C ARG A 169 11.84 25.57 -5.88
N GLN A 170 11.35 25.51 -4.65
CA GLN A 170 10.19 26.25 -4.20
C GLN A 170 10.26 26.52 -2.70
N VAL A 171 9.53 27.52 -2.27
CA VAL A 171 9.21 27.79 -0.87
C VAL A 171 7.70 27.83 -0.71
N VAL A 172 7.23 27.22 0.36
CA VAL A 172 5.81 27.11 0.70
C VAL A 172 5.58 27.69 2.09
N PHE A 173 4.53 28.49 2.25
CA PHE A 173 4.15 29.08 3.51
C PHE A 173 2.68 28.80 3.84
N GLY A 174 2.42 28.47 5.11
CA GLY A 174 1.07 28.11 5.54
C GLY A 174 0.96 27.78 7.03
N ARG A 175 -0.21 27.29 7.41
CA ARG A 175 -0.52 26.84 8.78
C ARG A 175 -0.45 25.32 8.85
N LEU A 176 0.29 24.79 9.82
CA LEU A 176 0.23 23.36 10.14
C LEU A 176 -1.17 23.02 10.68
N VAL A 177 -1.88 22.14 9.98
CA VAL A 177 -3.20 21.64 10.41
C VAL A 177 -2.99 20.53 11.42
N ILE A 178 -2.16 19.54 11.07
CA ILE A 178 -1.88 18.37 11.90
C ILE A 178 -0.66 17.60 11.40
N GLU A 179 0.05 16.93 12.31
CA GLU A 179 1.07 15.94 11.99
C GLU A 179 0.45 14.56 11.80
N GLY A 180 1.05 13.75 10.93
CA GLY A 180 0.61 12.38 10.66
C GLY A 180 0.81 11.49 11.88
N THR A 181 -0.26 10.84 12.36
CA THR A 181 -0.20 9.98 13.54
C THR A 181 -0.15 8.49 13.21
N ALA A 182 -0.47 8.09 11.98
CA ALA A 182 -0.61 6.70 11.60
C ALA A 182 0.74 5.97 11.46
N ARG A 183 1.85 6.68 11.22
CA ARG A 183 3.18 6.07 11.03
C ARG A 183 3.65 5.24 12.22
N LYS A 184 3.20 5.56 13.44
CA LYS A 184 3.50 4.76 14.64
C LYS A 184 2.98 3.31 14.54
N LEU A 185 1.97 3.07 13.69
CA LEU A 185 1.44 1.73 13.44
C LEU A 185 2.46 0.81 12.77
N ILE A 186 3.40 1.34 11.98
CA ILE A 186 4.47 0.54 11.37
C ILE A 186 5.28 -0.16 12.46
N ALA A 187 5.62 0.55 13.54
CA ALA A 187 6.35 0.00 14.67
C ALA A 187 5.49 -0.94 15.53
N ALA A 188 4.18 -0.68 15.61
CA ALA A 188 3.23 -1.54 16.33
C ALA A 188 3.05 -2.89 15.63
N PHE A 189 2.99 -2.90 14.29
CA PHE A 189 2.80 -4.11 13.47
C PHE A 189 4.11 -4.76 12.99
N ASP A 190 5.26 -4.30 13.52
CA ASP A 190 6.58 -4.86 13.19
C ASP A 190 6.58 -6.38 13.30
N VAL A 191 6.84 -7.03 12.17
CA VAL A 191 6.80 -8.50 12.01
C VAL A 191 7.75 -9.18 12.99
N LYS A 192 8.90 -8.57 13.29
CA LYS A 192 9.90 -9.14 14.21
C LYS A 192 9.42 -9.16 15.66
N LYS A 193 8.45 -8.31 16.01
CA LYS A 193 7.86 -8.24 17.36
C LYS A 193 6.56 -9.03 17.48
N ARG A 194 6.10 -9.64 16.40
CA ARG A 194 4.85 -10.40 16.35
C ARG A 194 5.04 -11.76 17.04
N SER A 195 4.09 -12.16 17.86
CA SER A 195 4.10 -13.43 18.59
C SER A 195 4.01 -14.66 17.68
N TYR A 196 3.61 -14.48 16.43
CA TYR A 196 3.53 -15.52 15.40
C TYR A 196 3.77 -14.94 14.01
N TYR A 197 4.84 -15.36 13.34
CA TYR A 197 5.21 -14.93 11.98
C TYR A 197 5.88 -16.08 11.23
N GLY A 198 6.08 -15.92 9.92
CA GLY A 198 6.71 -16.92 9.06
C GLY A 198 7.21 -16.32 7.75
N ASN A 199 7.71 -17.18 6.85
CA ASN A 199 8.32 -16.75 5.58
C ASN A 199 7.34 -16.01 4.63
N THR A 200 6.04 -16.19 4.85
CA THR A 200 4.94 -15.56 4.10
C THR A 200 4.39 -14.31 4.80
N SER A 201 4.98 -13.86 5.91
CA SER A 201 4.53 -12.64 6.58
C SER A 201 4.82 -11.39 5.74
N MET A 202 3.81 -10.54 5.58
CA MET A 202 3.92 -9.25 4.90
C MET A 202 4.52 -8.19 5.82
N GLU A 203 5.30 -7.28 5.24
CA GLU A 203 5.85 -6.11 5.90
C GLU A 203 4.75 -5.20 6.47
N ALA A 204 5.01 -4.60 7.64
CA ALA A 204 4.02 -3.81 8.38
C ALA A 204 3.51 -2.59 7.58
N GLU A 205 4.42 -1.78 7.02
CA GLU A 205 4.03 -0.58 6.26
C GLU A 205 3.16 -0.95 5.05
N VAL A 206 3.57 -1.97 4.29
CA VAL A 206 2.82 -2.45 3.10
C VAL A 206 1.46 -3.02 3.48
N SER A 207 1.36 -3.86 4.52
CA SER A 207 0.07 -4.43 4.94
C SER A 207 -0.92 -3.37 5.45
N LEU A 208 -0.44 -2.27 6.04
CA LEU A 208 -1.28 -1.13 6.40
C LEU A 208 -1.75 -0.35 5.16
N LEU A 209 -0.87 -0.15 4.17
CA LEU A 209 -1.23 0.47 2.89
C LEU A 209 -2.31 -0.32 2.15
N MET A 210 -2.17 -1.65 2.10
CA MET A 210 -3.18 -2.54 1.53
C MET A 210 -4.53 -2.38 2.26
N ALA A 211 -4.52 -2.36 3.60
CA ALA A 211 -5.74 -2.21 4.41
C ALA A 211 -6.44 -0.84 4.22
N ASN A 212 -5.71 0.20 3.85
CA ASN A 212 -6.34 1.47 3.43
C ASN A 212 -7.03 1.32 2.07
N GLN A 213 -6.41 0.62 1.11
CA GLN A 213 -6.98 0.43 -0.23
C GLN A 213 -8.22 -0.48 -0.25
N THR A 214 -8.39 -1.37 0.74
CA THR A 214 -9.60 -2.20 0.92
C THR A 214 -10.80 -1.43 1.45
N LEU A 215 -10.62 -0.17 1.88
CA LEU A 215 -11.64 0.60 2.61
C LEU A 215 -12.04 -0.07 3.95
N ALA A 216 -11.09 -0.71 4.64
CA ALA A 216 -11.35 -1.37 5.92
C ALA A 216 -11.95 -0.39 6.95
N ALA A 217 -13.12 -0.72 7.49
CA ALA A 217 -13.82 0.11 8.46
C ALA A 217 -14.76 -0.75 9.32
N PRO A 218 -15.26 -0.23 10.46
CA PRO A 218 -16.36 -0.87 11.18
C PRO A 218 -17.54 -1.19 10.27
N GLY A 219 -18.11 -2.39 10.42
CA GLY A 219 -19.22 -2.88 9.60
C GLY A 219 -18.79 -3.47 8.24
N LYS A 220 -17.50 -3.49 7.91
CA LYS A 220 -16.96 -4.11 6.69
C LYS A 220 -16.51 -5.53 6.91
N LEU A 221 -16.73 -6.40 5.93
CA LEU A 221 -16.28 -7.79 5.91
C LEU A 221 -15.19 -7.99 4.85
N ILE A 222 -13.97 -8.35 5.29
CA ILE A 222 -12.79 -8.49 4.43
C ILE A 222 -12.30 -9.95 4.41
N TYR A 223 -11.95 -10.42 3.22
CA TYR A 223 -11.47 -11.78 2.99
C TYR A 223 -10.03 -11.82 2.47
N ASP A 224 -9.21 -12.70 3.04
CA ASP A 224 -7.90 -13.08 2.50
C ASP A 224 -7.89 -14.56 2.06
N PRO A 225 -7.94 -14.85 0.74
CA PRO A 225 -7.94 -16.22 0.23
C PRO A 225 -6.59 -16.95 0.32
N PHE A 226 -5.50 -16.24 0.66
CA PHE A 226 -4.15 -16.80 0.81
C PHE A 226 -3.51 -16.26 2.10
N VAL A 227 -4.19 -16.46 3.22
CA VAL A 227 -3.94 -15.74 4.47
C VAL A 227 -2.55 -15.97 5.05
N GLY A 228 -1.94 -17.13 4.81
CA GLY A 228 -0.65 -17.50 5.39
C GLY A 228 -0.64 -17.32 6.91
N THR A 229 0.10 -16.31 7.39
CA THR A 229 0.27 -15.96 8.81
C THR A 229 -0.61 -14.79 9.29
N GLY A 230 -1.54 -14.30 8.45
CA GLY A 230 -2.58 -13.33 8.84
C GLY A 230 -2.19 -11.86 8.76
N SER A 231 -1.09 -11.50 8.09
CA SER A 231 -0.56 -10.12 8.13
C SER A 231 -1.57 -9.06 7.67
N MET A 232 -2.30 -9.33 6.59
CA MET A 232 -3.33 -8.42 6.05
C MET A 232 -4.62 -8.45 6.88
N LEU A 233 -4.89 -9.53 7.61
CA LEU A 233 -6.04 -9.61 8.52
C LEU A 233 -5.85 -8.66 9.71
N TYR A 234 -4.67 -8.65 10.34
CA TYR A 234 -4.44 -7.83 11.53
C TYR A 234 -4.59 -6.33 11.23
N THR A 235 -4.03 -5.86 10.12
CA THR A 235 -4.10 -4.44 9.73
C THR A 235 -5.50 -4.03 9.30
N SER A 236 -6.22 -4.89 8.56
CA SER A 236 -7.63 -4.66 8.21
C SER A 236 -8.52 -4.63 9.44
N ALA A 237 -8.32 -5.56 10.37
CA ALA A 237 -9.04 -5.61 11.64
C ALA A 237 -8.71 -4.42 12.56
N HIS A 238 -7.48 -3.93 12.55
CA HIS A 238 -7.09 -2.72 13.28
C HIS A 238 -7.90 -1.50 12.86
N PHE A 239 -8.19 -1.37 11.57
CA PHE A 239 -9.07 -0.32 11.05
C PHE A 239 -10.57 -0.61 11.22
N GLY A 240 -10.93 -1.71 11.89
CA GLY A 240 -12.28 -1.98 12.35
C GLY A 240 -13.06 -3.02 11.54
N ALA A 241 -12.51 -3.54 10.44
CA ALA A 241 -13.19 -4.56 9.67
C ALA A 241 -13.31 -5.89 10.43
N LEU A 242 -14.37 -6.64 10.17
CA LEU A 242 -14.43 -8.07 10.44
C LEU A 242 -13.66 -8.79 9.34
N VAL A 243 -12.90 -9.81 9.70
CA VAL A 243 -11.98 -10.45 8.78
C VAL A 243 -12.15 -11.97 8.77
N PHE A 244 -12.09 -12.54 7.58
CA PHE A 244 -12.14 -13.97 7.30
C PHE A 244 -10.91 -14.36 6.48
N GLY A 245 -10.31 -15.52 6.76
CA GLY A 245 -9.13 -15.98 6.03
C GLY A 245 -9.27 -17.43 5.58
N SER A 246 -8.65 -17.75 4.46
CA SER A 246 -8.43 -19.13 4.07
C SER A 246 -7.03 -19.36 3.54
N ASP A 247 -6.60 -20.61 3.61
CA ASP A 247 -5.40 -21.09 2.95
C ASP A 247 -5.60 -22.55 2.55
N ILE A 248 -4.94 -22.99 1.49
CA ILE A 248 -4.90 -24.41 1.14
C ILE A 248 -4.09 -25.21 2.19
N ASP A 249 -3.16 -24.54 2.89
CA ASP A 249 -2.36 -25.13 3.95
C ASP A 249 -2.66 -24.49 5.32
N GLY A 250 -3.55 -25.14 6.08
CA GLY A 250 -3.93 -24.68 7.41
C GLY A 250 -2.82 -24.71 8.47
N ARG A 251 -1.64 -25.28 8.18
CA ARG A 251 -0.51 -25.27 9.13
C ARG A 251 0.05 -23.87 9.37
N GLN A 252 0.05 -23.01 8.35
CA GLN A 252 0.49 -21.62 8.47
C GLN A 252 -0.50 -20.76 9.27
N MET A 253 -1.78 -21.14 9.29
CA MET A 253 -2.79 -20.45 10.10
C MET A 253 -2.72 -20.88 11.58
N ARG A 254 -2.58 -22.19 11.81
CA ARG A 254 -2.57 -22.79 13.15
C ARG A 254 -1.23 -22.66 13.88
N GLY A 255 -0.11 -22.69 13.18
CA GLY A 255 1.19 -22.82 13.82
C GLY A 255 1.37 -24.18 14.52
N LYS A 256 2.33 -24.26 15.45
CA LYS A 256 2.69 -25.50 16.17
C LYS A 256 2.21 -25.53 17.62
N ASP A 257 1.75 -24.39 18.14
CA ASP A 257 1.34 -24.23 19.53
C ASP A 257 -0.11 -24.72 19.73
N THR A 258 -0.53 -24.88 20.99
CA THR A 258 -1.90 -25.22 21.36
C THR A 258 -2.91 -24.13 20.99
N THR A 259 -2.50 -22.86 21.11
CA THR A 259 -3.28 -21.71 20.62
C THR A 259 -2.90 -21.44 19.16
N PRO A 260 -3.88 -21.37 18.23
CA PRO A 260 -3.60 -21.07 16.84
C PRO A 260 -2.76 -19.79 16.67
N GLY A 261 -1.73 -19.86 15.82
CA GLY A 261 -0.77 -18.79 15.61
C GLY A 261 -1.41 -17.46 15.24
N ILE A 262 -2.36 -17.47 14.30
CA ILE A 262 -3.09 -16.25 13.93
C ILE A 262 -3.89 -15.67 15.10
N GLN A 263 -4.54 -16.52 15.91
CA GLN A 263 -5.29 -16.05 17.08
C GLN A 263 -4.37 -15.45 18.14
N LYS A 264 -3.19 -16.05 18.37
CA LYS A 264 -2.15 -15.54 19.29
C LYS A 264 -1.70 -14.13 18.89
N ALA A 265 -1.37 -13.92 17.61
CA ALA A 265 -0.97 -12.60 17.11
C ALA A 265 -2.13 -11.59 17.09
N ALA A 266 -3.34 -12.02 16.73
CA ALA A 266 -4.52 -11.15 16.79
C ALA A 266 -4.82 -10.69 18.22
N ALA A 267 -4.62 -11.56 19.23
CA ALA A 267 -4.76 -11.21 20.63
C ALA A 267 -3.71 -10.18 21.07
N GLN A 268 -2.44 -10.34 20.66
CA GLN A 268 -1.37 -9.36 20.92
C GLN A 268 -1.74 -7.97 20.40
N TYR A 269 -2.35 -7.88 19.23
CA TYR A 269 -2.76 -6.61 18.62
C TYR A 269 -4.12 -6.09 19.10
N GLY A 270 -4.83 -6.84 19.97
CA GLY A 270 -6.16 -6.47 20.45
C GLY A 270 -7.27 -6.57 19.40
N VAL A 271 -7.04 -7.31 18.31
CA VAL A 271 -7.97 -7.44 17.17
C VAL A 271 -8.63 -8.82 17.06
N LEU A 272 -8.34 -9.74 18.00
CA LEU A 272 -8.92 -11.09 18.02
C LEU A 272 -10.46 -11.12 17.85
N PRO A 273 -11.26 -10.26 18.51
CA PRO A 273 -12.72 -10.28 18.36
C PRO A 273 -13.22 -9.99 16.93
N ARG A 274 -12.35 -9.50 16.03
CA ARG A 274 -12.67 -9.21 14.64
C ARG A 274 -12.27 -10.33 13.69
N ILE A 275 -11.53 -11.33 14.16
CA ILE A 275 -11.23 -12.54 13.37
C ILE A 275 -12.46 -13.44 13.44
N LEU A 276 -13.21 -13.52 12.35
CA LEU A 276 -14.43 -14.34 12.29
C LEU A 276 -14.10 -15.82 12.27
N ASP A 277 -13.31 -16.25 11.28
CA ASP A 277 -12.86 -17.64 11.17
C ASP A 277 -11.69 -17.78 10.19
N LEU A 278 -11.05 -18.95 10.23
CA LEU A 278 -9.94 -19.37 9.39
C LEU A 278 -10.22 -20.76 8.82
N CYS A 279 -10.39 -20.86 7.50
CA CYS A 279 -10.81 -22.10 6.85
C CYS A 279 -9.71 -22.69 5.96
N THR A 280 -9.51 -24.00 6.01
CA THR A 280 -8.54 -24.68 5.13
C THR A 280 -9.24 -25.21 3.88
N PHE A 281 -9.00 -24.59 2.73
CA PHE A 281 -9.50 -25.06 1.43
C PHE A 281 -8.69 -24.46 0.28
N ASP A 282 -8.78 -25.11 -0.89
CA ASP A 282 -8.30 -24.54 -2.14
C ASP A 282 -9.32 -23.53 -2.67
N VAL A 283 -8.86 -22.30 -2.95
CA VAL A 283 -9.71 -21.21 -3.45
C VAL A 283 -10.45 -21.59 -4.74
N THR A 284 -9.88 -22.47 -5.57
CA THR A 284 -10.49 -22.95 -6.82
C THR A 284 -11.59 -23.99 -6.60
N GLN A 285 -11.75 -24.48 -5.36
CA GLN A 285 -12.76 -25.46 -4.95
C GLN A 285 -13.38 -25.05 -3.60
N GLY A 286 -13.39 -23.75 -3.30
CA GLY A 286 -13.77 -23.23 -1.98
C GLY A 286 -15.25 -23.45 -1.66
N PRO A 287 -15.67 -23.42 -0.38
CA PRO A 287 -17.04 -23.68 0.05
C PRO A 287 -17.99 -22.47 -0.08
N LEU A 288 -17.51 -21.32 -0.55
CA LEU A 288 -18.29 -20.09 -0.67
C LEU A 288 -19.26 -20.21 -1.87
N ARG A 289 -20.55 -20.45 -1.57
CA ARG A 289 -21.61 -20.68 -2.57
C ARG A 289 -22.51 -19.46 -2.84
N ARG A 290 -22.25 -18.35 -2.14
CA ARG A 290 -23.02 -17.11 -2.26
C ARG A 290 -22.07 -15.97 -2.66
N GLY A 291 -22.39 -15.31 -3.77
CA GLY A 291 -21.72 -14.08 -4.20
C GLY A 291 -22.18 -12.86 -3.42
N GLY A 292 -21.52 -11.72 -3.62
CA GLY A 292 -21.91 -10.45 -2.99
C GLY A 292 -21.84 -10.47 -1.46
N LEU A 293 -20.82 -11.13 -0.90
CA LEU A 293 -20.66 -11.31 0.55
C LEU A 293 -19.64 -10.34 1.15
N PHE A 294 -18.53 -10.09 0.46
CA PHE A 294 -17.39 -9.37 1.01
C PHE A 294 -17.35 -7.93 0.53
N ASP A 295 -17.00 -7.00 1.42
CA ASP A 295 -16.71 -5.60 1.06
C ASP A 295 -15.34 -5.48 0.38
N ALA A 296 -14.39 -6.34 0.75
CA ALA A 296 -13.11 -6.41 0.07
C ALA A 296 -12.46 -7.79 0.14
N ILE A 297 -11.60 -8.06 -0.84
CA ILE A 297 -10.66 -9.16 -0.86
C ILE A 297 -9.26 -8.55 -0.85
N VAL A 298 -8.39 -9.02 0.05
CA VAL A 298 -7.01 -8.54 0.19
C VAL A 298 -6.06 -9.71 0.27
N THR A 299 -5.03 -9.75 -0.57
CA THR A 299 -4.13 -10.90 -0.58
C THR A 299 -2.76 -10.63 -1.19
N ASP A 300 -1.76 -11.37 -0.74
CA ASP A 300 -0.47 -11.52 -1.42
C ASP A 300 -0.34 -12.96 -1.94
N PRO A 301 -0.82 -13.27 -3.17
CA PRO A 301 -0.87 -14.64 -3.64
C PRO A 301 0.54 -15.24 -3.80
N PRO A 302 0.71 -16.57 -3.73
CA PRO A 302 2.02 -17.20 -3.84
C PRO A 302 2.65 -17.02 -5.24
N TYR A 303 3.82 -16.40 -5.32
CA TYR A 303 4.52 -16.18 -6.61
C TYR A 303 5.34 -17.37 -7.11
N GLY A 304 5.42 -18.45 -6.33
CA GLY A 304 6.32 -19.56 -6.62
C GLY A 304 7.77 -19.38 -6.17
N VAL A 305 8.13 -18.31 -5.45
CA VAL A 305 9.51 -18.11 -4.93
C VAL A 305 9.64 -18.60 -3.50
N ARG A 306 8.97 -17.93 -2.55
CA ARG A 306 8.98 -18.28 -1.11
C ARG A 306 7.94 -19.33 -0.74
N ALA A 307 6.85 -19.38 -1.49
CA ALA A 307 5.79 -20.38 -1.40
C ALA A 307 5.33 -20.74 -2.82
N GLY A 308 5.11 -22.03 -3.06
CA GLY A 308 4.62 -22.53 -4.35
C GLY A 308 3.11 -22.30 -4.49
N ALA A 309 2.68 -21.67 -5.58
CA ALA A 309 1.27 -21.64 -5.96
C ALA A 309 0.78 -23.06 -6.27
N LYS A 310 -0.29 -23.46 -5.59
CA LYS A 310 -0.82 -24.82 -5.64
C LYS A 310 -2.34 -24.79 -5.69
N ARG A 311 -2.88 -25.82 -6.34
CA ARG A 311 -4.30 -26.18 -6.31
C ARG A 311 -4.43 -27.68 -6.15
N LEU A 312 -5.60 -28.16 -5.74
CA LEU A 312 -5.93 -29.56 -5.68
C LEU A 312 -5.79 -30.19 -7.06
N GLY A 313 -5.26 -31.41 -7.07
CA GLY A 313 -5.03 -32.16 -8.29
C GLY A 313 -3.75 -32.98 -8.21
N ARG A 314 -3.58 -33.87 -9.19
CA ARG A 314 -2.37 -34.69 -9.31
C ARG A 314 -1.40 -34.04 -10.29
N LYS A 315 -0.11 -34.29 -10.10
CA LYS A 315 0.93 -33.88 -11.06
C LYS A 315 0.69 -34.57 -12.40
N GLY A 316 1.07 -33.90 -13.50
CA GLY A 316 0.87 -34.42 -14.87
C GLY A 316 1.38 -35.85 -15.03
N GLY A 317 0.62 -36.67 -15.75
CA GLY A 317 0.91 -38.09 -16.00
C GLY A 317 0.34 -39.06 -14.96
N GLN A 318 -0.37 -38.58 -13.92
CA GLN A 318 -1.10 -39.46 -12.99
C GLN A 318 -2.61 -39.29 -13.17
N GLU A 319 -3.29 -40.34 -13.62
CA GLU A 319 -4.75 -40.35 -13.69
C GLU A 319 -5.38 -40.09 -12.33
N MET A 320 -6.50 -39.35 -12.34
CA MET A 320 -7.31 -39.14 -11.16
C MET A 320 -8.00 -40.47 -10.84
N ARG A 321 -7.59 -41.14 -9.77
CA ARG A 321 -8.29 -42.36 -9.33
C ARG A 321 -9.72 -41.99 -8.97
N THR A 322 -10.66 -42.75 -9.52
CA THR A 322 -12.07 -42.71 -9.13
C THR A 322 -12.30 -43.36 -7.76
N GLU A 323 -11.44 -44.32 -7.40
CA GLU A 323 -11.51 -45.01 -6.12
C GLU A 323 -10.55 -44.45 -5.06
N PRO A 324 -10.98 -44.38 -3.78
CA PRO A 324 -10.11 -44.05 -2.66
C PRO A 324 -8.88 -44.96 -2.57
N LEU A 325 -7.72 -44.39 -2.22
CA LEU A 325 -6.52 -45.18 -1.92
C LEU A 325 -6.71 -45.90 -0.57
N VAL A 326 -6.71 -47.24 -0.60
CA VAL A 326 -6.69 -48.11 0.58
C VAL A 326 -5.24 -48.29 1.07
N LEU A 327 -5.00 -48.09 2.36
CA LEU A 327 -3.71 -48.27 3.02
C LEU A 327 -3.47 -49.75 3.38
N GLN A 328 -2.24 -50.10 3.77
CA GLN A 328 -1.88 -51.49 4.12
C GLN A 328 -2.71 -52.07 5.28
N ASP A 329 -3.24 -51.21 6.16
CA ASP A 329 -4.10 -51.57 7.28
C ASP A 329 -5.59 -51.70 6.90
N GLY A 330 -5.93 -51.57 5.61
CA GLY A 330 -7.30 -51.63 5.09
C GLY A 330 -8.08 -50.32 5.22
N THR A 331 -7.51 -49.26 5.80
CA THR A 331 -8.20 -47.99 5.96
C THR A 331 -8.12 -47.12 4.70
N LEU A 332 -9.10 -46.24 4.51
CA LEU A 332 -9.11 -45.31 3.39
C LEU A 332 -8.21 -44.10 3.70
N SER A 333 -7.25 -43.80 2.81
CA SER A 333 -6.23 -42.78 3.08
C SER A 333 -6.81 -41.41 3.47
N TYR A 334 -7.95 -41.00 2.89
CA TYR A 334 -8.60 -39.72 3.20
C TYR A 334 -9.23 -39.65 4.60
N THR A 335 -9.41 -40.78 5.27
CA THR A 335 -9.94 -40.85 6.65
C THR A 335 -8.86 -40.65 7.71
N HIS A 336 -7.57 -40.71 7.31
CA HIS A 336 -6.47 -40.54 8.24
C HIS A 336 -6.38 -39.07 8.71
N LYS A 337 -6.18 -38.83 10.01
CA LYS A 337 -6.14 -37.47 10.60
C LYS A 337 -5.05 -36.56 10.01
N THR A 338 -3.99 -37.16 9.46
CA THR A 338 -2.87 -36.44 8.84
C THR A 338 -2.96 -36.42 7.31
N TYR A 339 -4.09 -36.85 6.73
CA TYR A 339 -4.28 -36.83 5.29
C TYR A 339 -4.16 -35.41 4.75
N VAL A 340 -3.34 -35.27 3.70
CA VAL A 340 -3.21 -34.03 2.94
C VAL A 340 -3.62 -34.34 1.51
N PRO A 341 -4.66 -33.69 0.97
CA PRO A 341 -5.05 -33.87 -0.41
C PRO A 341 -3.89 -33.61 -1.39
N PRO A 342 -3.77 -34.36 -2.49
CA PRO A 342 -2.74 -34.11 -3.49
C PRO A 342 -2.93 -32.75 -4.14
N THR A 343 -1.81 -32.06 -4.38
CA THR A 343 -1.79 -30.74 -5.03
C THR A 343 -0.93 -30.76 -6.29
N LYS A 344 -1.34 -29.99 -7.31
CA LYS A 344 -0.56 -29.69 -8.51
C LYS A 344 -0.09 -28.23 -8.52
N PRO A 345 0.97 -27.89 -9.28
CA PRO A 345 1.35 -26.50 -9.50
C PRO A 345 0.18 -25.68 -10.04
N TYR A 346 0.08 -24.44 -9.58
CA TYR A 346 -0.88 -23.46 -10.07
C TYR A 346 -0.09 -22.34 -10.73
N GLU A 347 -0.28 -22.17 -12.03
CA GLU A 347 0.41 -21.12 -12.78
C GLU A 347 -0.11 -19.74 -12.34
N LEU A 348 0.80 -18.77 -12.21
CA LEU A 348 0.51 -17.48 -11.61
C LEU A 348 -0.45 -16.61 -12.45
N SER A 349 -0.32 -16.63 -13.78
CA SER A 349 -1.24 -15.91 -14.67
C SER A 349 -2.66 -16.47 -14.65
N ALA A 350 -2.80 -17.78 -14.53
CA ALA A 350 -4.08 -18.42 -14.26
C ALA A 350 -4.62 -17.98 -12.89
N LEU A 351 -3.80 -18.01 -11.84
CA LEU A 351 -4.18 -17.57 -10.49
C LEU A 351 -4.67 -16.12 -10.48
N ALA A 352 -3.94 -15.20 -11.10
CA ALA A 352 -4.31 -13.79 -11.14
C ALA A 352 -5.67 -13.60 -11.84
N SER A 353 -5.89 -14.28 -12.97
CA SER A 353 -7.16 -14.20 -13.71
C SER A 353 -8.33 -14.78 -12.91
N ASP A 354 -8.12 -15.96 -12.32
CA ASP A 354 -9.09 -16.66 -11.47
C ASP A 354 -9.45 -15.83 -10.22
N LEU A 355 -8.47 -15.12 -9.64
CA LEU A 355 -8.69 -14.24 -8.50
C LEU A 355 -9.59 -13.04 -8.84
N VAL A 356 -9.43 -12.44 -10.03
CA VAL A 356 -10.29 -11.32 -10.46
C VAL A 356 -11.73 -11.79 -10.70
N GLU A 357 -11.92 -12.94 -11.33
CA GLU A 357 -13.26 -13.52 -11.53
C GLU A 357 -13.93 -13.91 -10.22
N LEU A 358 -13.16 -14.51 -9.31
CA LEU A 358 -13.64 -14.83 -7.97
C LEU A 358 -14.04 -13.57 -7.21
N ALA A 359 -13.25 -12.49 -7.33
CA ALA A 359 -13.58 -11.23 -6.72
C ALA A 359 -14.87 -10.63 -7.27
N ARG A 360 -15.08 -10.67 -8.60
CA ARG A 360 -16.34 -10.24 -9.20
C ARG A 360 -17.56 -10.98 -8.62
N TYR A 361 -17.42 -12.28 -8.42
CA TYR A 361 -18.47 -13.10 -7.82
C TYR A 361 -18.69 -12.77 -6.33
N LEU A 362 -17.63 -12.75 -5.54
CA LEU A 362 -17.70 -12.65 -4.08
C LEU A 362 -17.91 -11.24 -3.54
N LEU A 363 -17.50 -10.21 -4.26
CA LEU A 363 -17.60 -8.82 -3.79
C LEU A 363 -19.01 -8.26 -3.95
N VAL A 364 -19.41 -7.44 -2.98
CA VAL A 364 -20.55 -6.53 -3.12
C VAL A 364 -20.25 -5.45 -4.18
N PRO A 365 -21.25 -4.82 -4.81
CA PRO A 365 -21.02 -3.65 -5.65
C PRO A 365 -20.27 -2.54 -4.90
N GLY A 366 -19.28 -1.93 -5.55
CA GLY A 366 -18.34 -0.98 -4.94
C GLY A 366 -17.27 -1.60 -4.05
N GLY A 367 -17.32 -2.93 -3.83
CA GLY A 367 -16.29 -3.67 -3.10
C GLY A 367 -14.98 -3.77 -3.88
N ARG A 368 -13.87 -4.02 -3.18
CA ARG A 368 -12.52 -3.96 -3.77
C ARG A 368 -11.73 -5.25 -3.67
N LEU A 369 -11.06 -5.60 -4.76
CA LEU A 369 -9.96 -6.58 -4.77
C LEU A 369 -8.64 -5.82 -4.68
N VAL A 370 -7.83 -6.13 -3.67
CA VAL A 370 -6.49 -5.55 -3.46
C VAL A 370 -5.48 -6.69 -3.43
N PHE A 371 -4.65 -6.82 -4.45
CA PHE A 371 -3.68 -7.92 -4.52
C PHE A 371 -2.35 -7.51 -5.11
N PHE A 372 -1.30 -8.23 -4.74
CA PHE A 372 -0.01 -8.07 -5.39
C PHE A 372 0.13 -8.97 -6.62
N LEU A 373 0.60 -8.37 -7.71
CA LEU A 373 1.01 -9.05 -8.93
C LEU A 373 2.54 -8.90 -9.09
N PRO A 374 3.34 -9.98 -9.04
CA PRO A 374 4.78 -9.87 -9.27
C PRO A 374 5.04 -9.66 -10.77
N THR A 375 5.96 -8.77 -11.09
CA THR A 375 6.25 -8.36 -12.46
C THR A 375 7.75 -8.26 -12.70
N VAL A 376 8.20 -8.61 -13.89
CA VAL A 376 9.53 -8.24 -14.37
C VAL A 376 9.47 -6.76 -14.75
N THR A 377 10.36 -5.94 -14.21
CA THR A 377 10.25 -4.48 -14.29
C THR A 377 10.23 -3.98 -15.73
N ASP A 378 11.10 -4.55 -16.58
CA ASP A 378 11.29 -4.13 -17.97
C ASP A 378 10.25 -4.69 -18.95
N ASP A 379 9.57 -5.79 -18.58
CA ASP A 379 8.62 -6.48 -19.46
C ASP A 379 7.15 -6.09 -19.18
N TYR A 380 6.89 -5.41 -18.05
CA TYR A 380 5.52 -5.14 -17.63
C TYR A 380 4.81 -4.16 -18.55
N THR A 381 3.56 -4.48 -18.87
CA THR A 381 2.64 -3.57 -19.57
C THR A 381 1.29 -3.50 -18.85
N PRO A 382 0.54 -2.39 -18.90
CA PRO A 382 -0.78 -2.29 -18.27
C PRO A 382 -1.78 -3.39 -18.67
N VAL A 383 -1.63 -3.95 -19.88
CA VAL A 383 -2.43 -5.07 -20.38
C VAL A 383 -2.13 -6.41 -19.67
N ASP A 384 -1.08 -6.47 -18.84
CA ASP A 384 -0.78 -7.64 -18.00
C ASP A 384 -1.77 -7.81 -16.84
N ILE A 385 -2.54 -6.77 -16.48
CA ILE A 385 -3.57 -6.88 -15.44
C ILE A 385 -4.76 -7.65 -16.04
N PRO A 386 -5.21 -8.76 -15.42
CA PRO A 386 -6.34 -9.52 -15.94
C PRO A 386 -7.59 -8.65 -16.07
N GLN A 387 -8.19 -8.66 -17.25
CA GLN A 387 -9.44 -7.96 -17.53
C GLN A 387 -10.63 -8.87 -17.19
N CYS A 388 -11.65 -8.28 -16.58
CA CYS A 388 -12.90 -8.97 -16.25
C CYS A 388 -14.03 -7.95 -16.29
N GLU A 389 -15.06 -8.22 -17.10
CA GLU A 389 -16.25 -7.37 -17.18
C GLU A 389 -16.85 -7.13 -15.79
N GLY A 390 -17.15 -5.88 -15.45
CA GLY A 390 -17.69 -5.50 -14.14
C GLY A 390 -16.64 -5.26 -13.05
N MET A 391 -15.35 -5.47 -13.34
CA MET A 391 -14.22 -5.12 -12.47
C MET A 391 -13.34 -4.07 -13.15
N GLN A 392 -12.97 -3.01 -12.44
CA GLN A 392 -12.12 -1.93 -12.98
C GLN A 392 -10.92 -1.63 -12.10
N PRO A 393 -9.69 -1.52 -12.64
CA PRO A 393 -8.53 -1.03 -11.90
C PRO A 393 -8.75 0.42 -11.45
N VAL A 394 -8.55 0.69 -10.16
CA VAL A 394 -8.59 2.04 -9.58
C VAL A 394 -7.23 2.48 -9.01
N ALA A 395 -6.30 1.55 -8.82
CA ALA A 395 -4.91 1.86 -8.49
C ALA A 395 -3.94 0.75 -8.95
N ASN A 396 -2.71 1.16 -9.24
CA ASN A 396 -1.59 0.28 -9.59
C ASN A 396 -0.29 0.91 -9.06
N SER A 397 0.26 0.36 -7.99
CA SER A 397 1.45 0.92 -7.32
C SER A 397 2.60 -0.07 -7.33
N LEU A 398 3.75 0.29 -7.93
CA LEU A 398 4.94 -0.54 -7.97
C LEU A 398 5.73 -0.48 -6.65
N GLN A 399 5.99 -1.64 -6.06
CA GLN A 399 7.09 -1.85 -5.12
C GLN A 399 8.27 -2.47 -5.88
N ASN A 400 9.28 -1.64 -6.13
CA ASN A 400 10.45 -1.99 -6.94
C ASN A 400 11.56 -2.67 -6.12
N PHE A 401 12.12 -3.77 -6.63
CA PHE A 401 13.26 -4.50 -6.06
C PHE A 401 14.44 -4.63 -7.06
N GLY A 402 14.52 -3.72 -8.04
CA GLY A 402 15.52 -3.73 -9.12
C GLY A 402 14.97 -4.38 -10.39
N LYS A 403 15.52 -5.55 -10.75
CA LYS A 403 15.13 -6.30 -11.97
C LYS A 403 13.68 -6.80 -11.95
N TRP A 404 13.09 -6.89 -10.76
CA TRP A 404 11.69 -7.26 -10.59
C TRP A 404 11.04 -6.36 -9.55
N GLY A 405 9.72 -6.32 -9.58
CA GLY A 405 8.91 -5.67 -8.58
C GLY A 405 7.62 -6.44 -8.36
N ARG A 406 6.80 -5.94 -7.45
CA ARG A 406 5.41 -6.35 -7.33
C ARG A 406 4.52 -5.13 -7.36
N ARG A 407 3.43 -5.22 -8.11
CA ARG A 407 2.46 -4.15 -8.27
C ARG A 407 1.27 -4.43 -7.37
N LEU A 408 0.95 -3.50 -6.49
CA LEU A 408 -0.30 -3.54 -5.74
C LEU A 408 -1.40 -3.08 -6.69
N ILE A 409 -2.20 -4.02 -7.14
CA ILE A 409 -3.36 -3.78 -8.01
C ILE A 409 -4.59 -3.69 -7.12
N THR A 410 -5.31 -2.58 -7.24
CA THR A 410 -6.63 -2.42 -6.62
C THR A 410 -7.67 -2.28 -7.70
N MET A 411 -8.64 -3.18 -7.68
CA MET A 411 -9.79 -3.19 -8.58
C MET A 411 -11.07 -3.01 -7.79
N GLU A 412 -12.04 -2.34 -8.38
CA GLU A 412 -13.36 -2.13 -7.81
C GLU A 412 -14.42 -2.84 -8.65
N LYS A 413 -15.39 -3.49 -7.99
CA LYS A 413 -16.56 -4.06 -8.64
C LYS A 413 -17.53 -2.93 -8.97
N VAL A 414 -17.63 -2.58 -10.25
CA VAL A 414 -18.47 -1.46 -10.74
C VAL A 414 -19.85 -1.91 -11.20
N THR A 415 -20.03 -3.21 -11.45
CA THR A 415 -21.32 -3.79 -11.82
C THR A 415 -22.22 -4.05 -10.61
N ASN A 416 -23.52 -3.89 -10.81
CA ASN A 416 -24.56 -4.32 -9.87
C ASN A 416 -25.17 -5.68 -10.24
N GLU A 417 -24.74 -6.27 -11.35
CA GLU A 417 -25.25 -7.55 -11.83
C GLU A 417 -24.66 -8.73 -11.04
N ASP A 418 -25.49 -9.75 -10.85
CA ASP A 418 -25.05 -11.02 -10.31
C ASP A 418 -24.32 -11.81 -11.39
N HIS A 419 -23.13 -12.29 -11.05
CA HIS A 419 -22.36 -13.19 -11.91
C HIS A 419 -22.35 -14.60 -11.33
N PRO A 420 -22.34 -15.65 -12.17
CA PRO A 420 -22.22 -17.02 -11.69
C PRO A 420 -20.86 -17.23 -11.00
N ALA A 421 -20.80 -18.24 -10.12
CA ALA A 421 -19.53 -18.67 -9.53
C ALA A 421 -18.54 -19.05 -10.64
N PRO A 422 -17.26 -18.63 -10.53
CA PRO A 422 -16.25 -18.91 -11.56
C PRO A 422 -15.99 -20.42 -11.71
N THR A 423 -15.77 -20.84 -12.94
CA THR A 423 -15.29 -22.18 -13.28
C THR A 423 -13.78 -22.15 -13.51
N PHE A 424 -13.05 -22.73 -12.56
CA PHE A 424 -11.59 -22.77 -12.58
C PHE A 424 -11.06 -23.98 -13.35
N GLY A 425 -9.82 -23.88 -13.86
CA GLY A 425 -9.15 -25.02 -14.51
C GLY A 425 -9.28 -25.06 -16.04
N LEU A 426 -9.80 -24.01 -16.67
CA LEU A 426 -9.71 -23.79 -18.10
C LEU A 426 -8.31 -23.27 -18.44
N GLU A 427 -7.32 -24.17 -18.48
CA GLU A 427 -5.91 -23.84 -18.76
C GLU A 427 -5.72 -23.24 -20.19
N GLU A 428 -6.74 -23.33 -21.06
CA GLU A 428 -6.79 -22.81 -22.43
C GLU A 428 -7.69 -21.57 -22.56
N ARG A 429 -7.56 -20.57 -21.67
CA ARG A 429 -8.07 -19.24 -22.01
C ARG A 429 -7.10 -18.63 -23.02
N ALA A 430 -7.54 -18.53 -24.28
CA ALA A 430 -6.80 -17.85 -25.33
C ALA A 430 -6.74 -16.35 -24.99
N ASN A 431 -5.69 -15.94 -24.29
CA ASN A 431 -5.34 -14.53 -24.20
C ASN A 431 -4.55 -14.16 -25.46
N GLU A 432 -4.95 -13.09 -26.13
CA GLU A 432 -4.19 -12.51 -27.24
C GLU A 432 -2.78 -12.06 -26.82
N HIS A 433 -2.60 -11.77 -25.51
CA HIS A 433 -1.36 -11.32 -24.90
C HIS A 433 -0.83 -12.31 -23.85
N THR A 434 0.48 -12.55 -23.84
CA THR A 434 1.15 -13.32 -22.80
C THR A 434 1.68 -12.36 -21.72
N PRO A 435 1.16 -12.41 -20.49
CA PRO A 435 1.51 -11.41 -19.50
C PRO A 435 2.92 -11.63 -18.94
N ALA A 436 3.57 -10.54 -18.50
CA ALA A 436 4.96 -10.56 -18.02
C ALA A 436 5.20 -11.54 -16.84
N HIS A 437 4.17 -11.80 -16.05
CA HIS A 437 4.19 -12.67 -14.87
C HIS A 437 4.01 -14.17 -15.19
N LYS A 438 3.76 -14.55 -16.45
CA LYS A 438 3.75 -15.96 -16.86
C LYS A 438 5.13 -16.58 -16.66
N ASN A 439 5.18 -17.77 -16.06
CA ASN A 439 6.43 -18.47 -15.70
C ASN A 439 7.38 -17.63 -14.80
N PHE A 440 6.83 -16.71 -13.99
CA PHE A 440 7.63 -15.80 -13.15
C PHE A 440 8.66 -16.53 -12.27
N ARG A 441 8.28 -17.67 -11.68
CA ARG A 441 9.17 -18.51 -10.87
C ARG A 441 10.47 -18.85 -11.64
N ASP A 442 10.34 -19.32 -12.87
CA ASP A 442 11.50 -19.75 -13.66
C ASP A 442 12.36 -18.55 -14.05
N LYS A 443 11.72 -17.42 -14.42
CA LYS A 443 12.43 -16.15 -14.70
C LYS A 443 13.22 -15.68 -13.48
N TYR A 444 12.63 -15.75 -12.28
CA TYR A 444 13.26 -15.35 -11.02
C TYR A 444 14.51 -16.19 -10.74
N PHE A 445 14.42 -17.52 -10.82
CA PHE A 445 15.56 -18.40 -10.56
C PHE A 445 16.64 -18.33 -11.65
N LYS A 446 16.29 -17.90 -12.87
CA LYS A 446 17.25 -17.58 -13.95
C LYS A 446 17.82 -16.16 -13.86
N GLY A 447 17.45 -15.36 -12.85
CA GLY A 447 17.95 -14.01 -12.66
C GLY A 447 17.47 -12.99 -13.70
N PHE A 448 16.34 -13.26 -14.35
CA PHE A 448 15.73 -12.42 -15.39
C PHE A 448 16.65 -12.12 -16.59
N ARG A 449 17.56 -13.06 -16.92
CA ARG A 449 18.41 -12.98 -18.13
C ARG A 449 17.55 -13.16 -19.39
N LYS A 450 17.83 -12.40 -20.45
CA LYS A 450 17.22 -12.62 -21.77
C LYS A 450 17.84 -13.85 -22.42
N GLU A 451 17.06 -14.62 -23.19
CA GLU A 451 17.59 -15.77 -23.94
C GLU A 451 18.67 -15.27 -24.91
N GLY A 452 19.93 -15.69 -24.71
CA GLY A 452 21.08 -15.34 -25.56
C GLY A 452 22.23 -14.58 -24.88
N GLU A 453 22.10 -14.14 -23.62
CA GLU A 453 23.23 -13.57 -22.87
C GLU A 453 24.20 -14.69 -22.39
N VAL A 454 25.34 -14.82 -23.07
CA VAL A 454 26.45 -15.70 -22.69
C VAL A 454 27.38 -14.97 -21.71
N ASP A 455 27.83 -15.67 -20.66
CA ASP A 455 28.80 -15.12 -19.70
C ASP A 455 30.10 -14.74 -20.42
N ILE A 456 30.42 -13.44 -20.50
CA ILE A 456 31.81 -13.02 -20.67
C ILE A 456 32.39 -13.05 -19.26
N ASN A 457 33.01 -14.18 -18.91
CA ASN A 457 33.77 -14.31 -17.69
C ASN A 457 34.97 -13.36 -17.79
N VAL A 458 34.86 -12.15 -17.23
CA VAL A 458 36.00 -11.23 -17.06
C VAL A 458 36.65 -11.56 -15.73
N ASP A 459 37.19 -12.77 -15.63
CA ASP A 459 38.05 -13.21 -14.52
C ASP A 459 39.09 -14.19 -15.09
N GLU A 460 39.85 -13.72 -16.07
CA GLU A 460 41.13 -14.29 -16.53
C GLU A 460 41.91 -13.20 -17.27
N VAL A 461 42.27 -12.12 -16.56
CA VAL A 461 43.46 -11.35 -16.94
C VAL A 461 44.63 -12.01 -16.22
N ASP A 462 45.22 -12.97 -16.93
CA ASP A 462 46.45 -13.63 -16.55
C ASP A 462 47.55 -12.61 -16.21
N ILE A 463 48.01 -12.68 -14.97
CA ILE A 463 49.32 -12.17 -14.57
C ILE A 463 50.34 -13.21 -15.01
N ALA A 464 51.01 -13.00 -16.16
CA ALA A 464 52.31 -13.61 -16.42
C ALA A 464 53.10 -12.91 -17.55
N LYS A 465 54.21 -12.28 -17.12
CA LYS A 465 55.38 -11.75 -17.84
C LYS A 465 55.31 -10.32 -18.39
#